data_AF-A0A2R5FP32-F1
#
_entry.id   AF-A0A2R5FP32-F1
#
_cell.length_a   1.000
_cell.length_b   1.000
_cell.length_c   1.000
_cell.angle_alpha   90.00
_cell.angle_beta   90.00
_cell.angle_gamma   90.00
#
_symmetry.space_group_name_H-M   'P 1'
#
loop_
_entity.id
_entity.type
_entity.pdbx_description
1 polymer ?
#
loop_
_entity_poly.entity_id
_entity_poly.type
_entity_poly.pdbx_seq_one_letter_code
_entity_poly.pdbx_strand_id
1 'polypeptide(L)' 'MASGLRHERHSVSDLKMHLVCVTKYRRKIFTNESLELIHKSFVEVAKKMDFQILEFNGESDHIHTVMGATRKSEIGV' A
#
# COMPACT_ATOMS: atom_id res chain seq x y z
N MET A 1 -18.93 9.40 13.01
CA MET A 1 -17.84 8.88 12.16
C MET A 1 -17.05 7.90 13.01
N ALA A 2 -17.33 6.60 12.91
CA ALA A 2 -16.65 5.60 13.71
C ALA A 2 -15.19 5.50 13.24
N SER A 3 -14.25 6.01 14.04
CA SER A 3 -12.84 5.75 13.83
C SER A 3 -12.63 4.26 14.05
N GLY A 4 -12.46 3.49 12.96
CA GLY A 4 -12.18 2.05 12.97
C GLY A 4 -10.79 1.75 13.51
N LEU A 5 -10.53 2.13 14.77
CA LEU A 5 -9.26 1.97 15.44
C LEU A 5 -9.04 0.49 15.75
N ARG A 6 -7.87 -0.04 15.40
CA ARG A 6 -7.48 -1.42 15.68
C ARG A 6 -7.18 -1.54 17.17
N HIS A 7 -7.77 -2.53 17.83
CA HIS A 7 -7.52 -2.84 19.24
C HIS A 7 -6.77 -4.17 19.35
N GLU A 8 -5.63 -4.13 20.03
CA GLU A 8 -4.78 -5.25 20.44
C GLU A 8 -4.80 -5.36 21.98
N ARG A 9 -4.21 -6.42 22.54
CA ARG A 9 -4.24 -6.70 23.99
C ARG A 9 -3.79 -5.52 24.87
N HIS A 10 -2.84 -4.71 24.38
CA HIS A 10 -2.30 -3.54 25.09
C HIS A 10 -2.12 -2.31 24.20
N SER A 11 -2.71 -2.28 23.00
CA SER A 11 -2.48 -1.19 22.04
C SER A 11 -3.72 -0.89 21.23
N VAL A 12 -3.99 0.38 20.99
CA VAL A 12 -5.03 0.83 20.05
C VAL A 12 -4.33 1.68 18.99
N SER A 13 -4.47 1.34 17.72
CA SER A 13 -3.77 2.04 16.64
C SER A 13 -4.54 2.02 15.31
N ASP A 14 -4.30 3.01 14.47
CA ASP A 14 -4.74 3.04 13.08
C ASP A 14 -3.51 3.39 12.23
N LEU A 15 -2.90 2.38 11.62
CA LEU A 15 -1.67 2.56 10.86
C LEU A 15 -2.02 2.56 9.38
N LYS A 16 -1.96 3.75 8.79
CA LYS A 16 -2.10 3.99 7.35
C LYS A 16 -0.78 4.55 6.84
N MET A 17 -0.26 3.95 5.79
CA MET A 17 0.99 4.34 5.15
C MET A 17 0.70 4.78 3.73
N HIS A 18 1.15 5.97 3.37
CA HIS A 18 1.07 6.48 2.01
C HIS A 18 2.42 6.29 1.33
N LEU A 19 2.49 5.33 0.41
CA LEU A 19 3.67 5.02 -0.38
C LEU A 19 3.56 5.70 -1.74
N VAL A 20 4.57 6.49 -2.10
CA VAL A 20 4.67 7.11 -3.42
C VAL A 20 5.88 6.52 -4.15
N CYS A 21 5.64 5.83 -5.25
CA CYS A 21 6.68 5.28 -6.11
C CYS A 21 6.86 6.17 -7.34
N VAL A 22 8.03 6.78 -7.48
CA VAL A 22 8.33 7.69 -8.59
C VAL A 22 9.29 7.01 -9.56
N THR A 23 9.08 7.22 -10.85
CA THR A 23 10.00 6.73 -11.88
C THR A 23 11.36 7.43 -11.79
N LYS A 24 12.43 6.74 -12.22
CA LYS A 24 13.75 7.35 -12.32
C LYS A 24 13.67 8.57 -13.24
N TYR A 25 14.05 9.74 -12.71
CA TYR A 25 13.94 11.05 -13.38
C TYR A 25 12.51 11.53 -13.70
N ARG A 26 11.47 11.02 -13.02
CA ARG A 26 10.06 11.38 -13.28
C ARG A 26 9.68 11.25 -14.76
N ARG A 27 10.22 10.25 -15.44
CA ARG A 27 9.89 9.99 -16.85
C ARG A 27 8.48 9.41 -16.92
N LYS A 28 7.71 9.88 -17.89
CA LYS A 28 6.34 9.41 -18.15
C LYS A 28 6.34 8.05 -18.85
N ILE A 29 6.84 7.01 -18.17
CA ILE A 29 7.01 5.66 -18.72
C ILE A 29 5.92 4.69 -18.28
N PHE A 30 5.09 5.06 -17.31
CA PHE A 30 3.99 4.21 -16.90
C PHE A 30 2.88 4.24 -17.95
N THR A 31 2.71 3.12 -18.63
CA THR A 31 1.54 2.82 -19.47
C THR A 31 0.46 2.15 -18.63
N ASN A 32 -0.78 2.10 -19.12
CA ASN A 32 -1.88 1.41 -18.44
C ASN A 32 -1.54 -0.06 -18.13
N GLU A 33 -0.91 -0.76 -19.08
CA GLU A 33 -0.45 -2.15 -18.89
C GLU A 33 0.59 -2.27 -17.78
N SER A 34 1.52 -1.31 -17.70
CA SER A 34 2.53 -1.26 -16.64
C SER A 34 1.89 -1.02 -15.27
N LEU A 35 0.91 -0.12 -15.19
CA LEU A 35 0.18 0.16 -13.96
C LEU A 35 -0.62 -1.05 -13.47
N GLU A 36 -1.27 -1.79 -14.37
CA GLU A 36 -1.96 -3.03 -14.04
C GLU A 36 -1.02 -4.11 -13.51
N LEU A 37 0.15 -4.28 -14.13
CA LEU A 37 1.17 -5.21 -13.66
C LEU A 37 1.67 -4.83 -12.26
N ILE A 38 1.98 -3.54 -12.06
CA ILE A 38 2.43 -3.04 -10.76
C ILE A 38 1.34 -3.24 -9.71
N HIS A 39 0.09 -2.92 -10.02
CA HIS A 39 -1.04 -3.16 -9.12
C HIS A 39 -1.14 -4.63 -8.71
N LYS A 40 -1.01 -5.57 -9.65
CA LYS A 40 -0.98 -7.01 -9.34
C LYS A 40 0.18 -7.37 -8.41
N SER A 41 1.39 -6.89 -8.68
CA SER A 41 2.55 -7.11 -7.80
C SER A 41 2.33 -6.52 -6.40
N PHE A 42 1.74 -5.34 -6.30
CA PHE A 42 1.38 -4.72 -5.03
C PHE A 42 0.38 -5.59 -4.25
N VAL A 43 -0.66 -6.12 -4.90
CA VAL A 43 -1.63 -7.03 -4.28
C VAL A 43 -0.96 -8.31 -3.79
N GLU A 44 -0.03 -8.88 -4.54
CA GLU A 44 0.71 -10.07 -4.12
C GLU A 44 1.62 -9.80 -2.92
N VAL A 45 2.34 -8.67 -2.91
CA VAL A 45 3.18 -8.26 -1.78
C VAL A 45 2.32 -7.95 -0.56
N ALA A 46 1.20 -7.25 -0.73
CA ALA A 46 0.26 -6.95 0.33
C ALA A 46 -0.27 -8.23 0.99
N LYS A 47 -0.61 -9.26 0.20
CA LYS A 47 -0.99 -10.59 0.70
C LYS A 47 0.13 -11.29 1.46
N LYS A 48 1.39 -11.15 1.02
CA LYS A 48 2.56 -11.76 1.68
C LYS A 48 2.93 -11.07 2.99
N MET A 49 2.64 -9.78 3.11
CA MET A 49 3.01 -8.94 4.25
C MET A 49 1.83 -8.62 5.19
N ASP A 50 0.66 -9.23 4.96
CA ASP A 50 -0.58 -8.97 5.70
C ASP A 50 -0.99 -7.48 5.72
N PHE A 51 -0.71 -6.76 4.63
CA PHE A 51 -1.19 -5.40 4.42
C PHE A 51 -2.47 -5.38 3.59
N GLN A 52 -3.31 -4.38 3.86
CA GLN A 52 -4.48 -4.06 3.06
C GLN A 52 -4.19 -2.85 2.19
N ILE A 53 -4.37 -2.99 0.88
CA ILE A 53 -4.36 -1.83 -0.02
C ILE A 53 -5.72 -1.14 0.10
N LEU A 54 -5.72 0.10 0.58
CA LEU A 54 -6.92 0.92 0.74
C LEU A 54 -7.21 1.71 -0.55
N GLU A 55 -6.16 2.22 -1.18
CA GLU A 55 -6.26 3.00 -2.42
C GLU A 55 -5.00 2.80 -3.25
N PHE A 56 -5.16 2.73 -4.58
CA PHE A 56 -4.05 2.63 -5.52
C PHE A 56 -4.38 3.49 -6.75
N ASN A 57 -3.61 4.55 -6.96
CA ASN A 57 -3.72 5.46 -8.10
C ASN A 57 -2.37 5.55 -8.79
N GLY A 58 -2.36 5.33 -10.11
CA GLY A 58 -1.15 5.44 -10.93
C GLY A 58 -1.25 6.59 -11.92
N GLU A 59 -0.26 7.48 -11.91
CA GLU A 59 -0.05 8.47 -12.96
C GLU A 59 1.11 8.05 -13.88
N SER A 60 1.32 8.80 -14.96
CA SER A 60 2.32 8.45 -15.98
C SER A 60 3.78 8.42 -15.48
N ASP A 61 4.10 9.14 -14.40
CA ASP A 61 5.45 9.32 -13.85
C ASP A 61 5.59 8.89 -12.39
N HIS A 62 4.49 8.63 -11.68
CA HIS A 62 4.48 8.21 -10.28
C HIS A 62 3.21 7.42 -9.90
N ILE A 63 3.28 6.67 -8.81
CA ILE A 63 2.19 5.83 -8.29
C ILE A 63 1.98 6.17 -6.82
N HIS A 64 0.73 6.39 -6.45
CA HIS A 64 0.24 6.62 -5.09
C HIS A 64 -0.47 5.37 -4.58
N THR A 65 0.02 4.81 -3.49
CA THR A 65 -0.61 3.66 -2.84
C THR A 65 -0.82 3.96 -1.36
N VAL A 66 -2.07 3.87 -0.91
CA VAL A 66 -2.40 3.93 0.51
C VAL A 66 -2.61 2.51 1.01
N MET A 67 -1.82 2.11 2.01
CA MET A 67 -1.94 0.80 2.65
C MET A 67 -2.29 0.94 4.13
N GLY A 68 -3.13 0.04 4.63
CA GLY A 68 -3.43 -0.15 6.04
C GLY A 68 -2.88 -1.47 6.55
N ALA A 69 -2.50 -1.52 7.83
CA ALA A 69 -2.09 -2.77 8.47
C ALA A 69 -3.31 -3.63 8.87
N THR A 70 -3.41 -4.84 8.31
CA THR A 70 -4.33 -5.88 8.82
C THR A 70 -3.59 -6.69 9.90
N ARG A 71 -4.30 -7.19 10.93
CA ARG A 71 -3.69 -7.80 12.12
C ARG A 71 -2.64 -8.89 11.79
N LYS A 72 -1.59 -8.90 12.62
CA LYS A 72 -0.43 -9.83 12.67
C LYS A 72 0.50 -9.79 11.44
N SER A 73 1.11 -8.64 11.13
CA SER A 73 2.48 -8.73 10.61
C SER A 73 3.43 -8.88 11.81
N GLU A 74 3.89 -10.12 12.05
CA GLU A 74 5.16 -10.33 12.73
C GLU A 74 6.22 -9.68 11.85
N ILE A 75 6.62 -8.46 12.17
CA ILE A 75 7.87 -7.90 11.66
C ILE A 75 8.94 -8.76 12.33
N GLY A 76 9.35 -9.83 11.64
CA GLY A 76 10.32 -10.79 12.14
C GLY A 76 11.59 -10.08 12.59
N VAL A 77 11.81 -10.11 13.91
CA VAL A 77 13.09 -9.89 14.58
C VAL A 77 13.31 -11.09 15.47
#